data_AF-A0AA36BEC6-F1
#
_entry.id   AF-A0AA36BEC6-F1
#
_cell.length_a   1.000
_cell.length_b   1.000
_cell.length_c   1.000
_cell.angle_alpha   90.00
_cell.angle_beta   90.00
_cell.angle_gamma   90.00
#
_symmetry.space_group_name_H-M   'P 1'
#
loop_
_entity.id
_entity.type
_entity.pdbx_description
1 polymer ?
#
loop_
_entity_poly.entity_id
_entity_poly.type
_entity_poly.pdbx_seq_one_letter_code
_entity_poly.pdbx_strand_id
1 'polypeptide(L)'
;MSDKDITHILEKCGTFGPYQRWFYAYITIICMLCTTPGMNFTFITASVPFLCYPPNFNASLIPANLTENEYLQMLQPDGDDQCSVYNNSFTGTYYTTPSSNSSELQCSYGRKFLTEKFSSVVSEFDLVCERKWLKSTLQSMYFAGYLIGSIVFGVLSDRFGRKSIFLLTNTVLVVCGITKIFVPSLIGYIIVYCIQGAGYIGTIISTYALTLEFTSLKLRTPINCWYFSGVQLGGLFLPVYAYAIPDWHYLELALCLLPVINFFISIFLPESPRWLIGKKRFPEAKALLEKVMKKNNQPNEEVLDIFTNMEENRIKNSLRGNTRGVVLPKKRNHTFIDLFKTSWLALITLNICFTWMVCSMLYYGVTLNSLDMAGNRYINVFIIMAIEFPSFYCTYYLFTRFDHRKPITFFLVFSGLNCIASNFVTKGSFWFPVILVVLGKFGISGAFTSIFLLSAEIFPTVVRTNGLGIASLSSRIGGISAPFLLQLSYYVKWLPLSIFGLLSVIAGLLLLLLPDTKHRNLPETFEDLDKWKS
;
A
#
# COMPACT_ATOMS: atom_id res chain seq x y z
N MET A 1 35.10 -2.20 -1.29
CA MET A 1 34.31 -2.36 -2.52
C MET A 1 33.28 -1.25 -2.56
N SER A 2 33.28 -0.46 -3.63
CA SER A 2 32.29 0.59 -3.88
C SER A 2 30.99 -0.04 -4.39
N ASP A 3 29.86 0.65 -4.22
CA ASP A 3 28.54 0.20 -4.73
C ASP A 3 28.55 0.09 -6.28
N LYS A 4 29.43 0.86 -6.93
CA LYS A 4 29.70 0.80 -8.37
C LYS A 4 30.33 -0.55 -8.78
N ASP A 5 31.24 -1.09 -7.97
CA ASP A 5 31.89 -2.38 -8.24
C ASP A 5 30.87 -3.54 -8.16
N ILE A 6 29.96 -3.48 -7.18
CA ILE A 6 28.92 -4.51 -7.00
C ILE A 6 27.96 -4.50 -8.19
N THR A 7 27.60 -3.30 -8.66
CA THR A 7 26.74 -3.15 -9.83
C THR A 7 27.40 -3.72 -11.09
N HIS A 8 28.69 -3.47 -11.29
CA HIS A 8 29.43 -4.00 -12.42
C HIS A 8 29.50 -5.54 -12.40
N ILE A 9 29.69 -6.16 -11.23
CA ILE A 9 29.63 -7.63 -11.08
C ILE A 9 28.24 -8.16 -11.46
N LEU A 10 27.17 -7.51 -10.99
CA LEU A 10 25.80 -7.93 -11.31
C LEU A 10 25.47 -7.77 -12.80
N GLU A 11 25.99 -6.74 -13.46
CA GLU A 11 25.85 -6.57 -14.90
C GLU A 11 26.59 -7.66 -15.68
N LYS A 12 27.79 -8.05 -15.23
CA LYS A 12 28.56 -9.16 -15.81
C LYS A 12 27.91 -10.53 -15.61
N CYS A 13 27.15 -10.73 -14.53
CA CYS A 13 26.39 -11.97 -14.29
C CYS A 13 25.21 -12.18 -15.27
N GLY A 14 25.01 -11.25 -16.21
CA GLY A 14 23.88 -11.21 -17.14
C GLY A 14 22.77 -10.33 -16.60
N THR A 15 22.44 -9.24 -17.31
CA THR A 15 21.44 -8.26 -16.86
C THR A 15 20.02 -8.81 -16.78
N PHE A 16 19.64 -9.74 -17.68
CA PHE A 16 18.30 -10.36 -17.72
C PHE A 16 18.34 -11.82 -18.22
N GLY A 17 19.18 -12.64 -17.59
CA GLY A 17 19.32 -14.07 -17.90
C GLY A 17 18.15 -14.93 -17.39
N PRO A 18 18.15 -16.24 -17.72
CA PRO A 18 17.13 -17.19 -17.27
C PRO A 18 17.03 -17.31 -15.75
N TYR A 19 18.12 -17.11 -15.00
CA TYR A 19 18.05 -17.05 -13.53
C TYR A 19 17.21 -15.86 -13.05
N GLN A 20 17.47 -14.66 -13.58
CA GLN A 20 16.76 -13.45 -13.19
C GLN A 20 15.28 -13.53 -13.56
N ARG A 21 14.94 -14.06 -14.74
CA ARG A 21 13.54 -14.29 -15.13
C ARG A 21 12.80 -15.20 -14.17
N TRP A 22 13.42 -16.34 -13.84
CA TRP A 22 12.87 -17.26 -12.85
C TRP A 22 12.72 -16.59 -11.48
N PHE A 23 13.73 -15.82 -11.05
CA PHE A 23 13.72 -15.11 -9.77
C PHE A 23 12.63 -14.04 -9.68
N TYR A 24 12.44 -13.24 -10.73
CA TYR A 24 11.38 -12.23 -10.74
C TYR A 24 9.99 -12.87 -10.77
N ALA A 25 9.78 -13.94 -11.55
CA ALA A 25 8.54 -14.70 -11.51
C ALA A 25 8.28 -15.30 -10.12
N TYR A 26 9.33 -15.79 -9.47
CA TYR A 26 9.26 -16.34 -8.12
C TYR A 26 8.87 -15.28 -7.08
N ILE A 27 9.48 -14.10 -7.13
CA ILE A 27 9.10 -12.97 -6.27
C ILE A 27 7.66 -12.54 -6.55
N THR A 28 7.22 -12.53 -7.81
CA THR A 28 5.82 -12.18 -8.14
C THR A 28 4.82 -13.11 -7.45
N ILE A 29 5.09 -14.42 -7.41
CA ILE A 29 4.23 -15.39 -6.69
C ILE A 29 4.24 -15.09 -5.19
N ILE A 30 5.41 -14.85 -4.60
CA ILE A 30 5.54 -14.48 -3.18
C ILE A 30 4.75 -13.20 -2.88
N CYS A 31 4.90 -12.15 -3.69
CA CYS A 31 4.20 -10.89 -3.49
C CYS A 31 2.68 -11.06 -3.66
N MET A 32 2.23 -11.86 -4.63
CA MET A 32 0.81 -12.15 -4.83
C MET A 32 0.20 -12.80 -3.57
N LEU A 33 0.84 -13.84 -3.02
CA LEU A 33 0.34 -14.57 -1.85
C LEU A 33 0.32 -13.72 -0.56
N CYS A 34 1.26 -12.79 -0.39
CA CYS A 34 1.26 -11.88 0.77
C CYS A 34 0.30 -10.70 0.62
N THR A 35 0.07 -10.21 -0.60
CA THR A 35 -0.74 -9.01 -0.82
C THR A 35 -2.23 -9.25 -0.56
N THR A 36 -2.76 -10.42 -0.90
CA THR A 36 -4.19 -10.72 -0.71
C THR A 36 -4.65 -10.55 0.76
N PRO A 37 -4.03 -11.18 1.78
CA PRO A 37 -4.40 -10.92 3.18
C PRO A 37 -4.09 -9.48 3.60
N GLY A 38 -3.01 -8.88 3.08
CA GLY A 38 -2.63 -7.51 3.39
C GLY A 38 -3.58 -6.44 2.85
N MET A 39 -4.33 -6.72 1.77
CA MET A 39 -5.34 -5.84 1.17
C MET A 39 -6.76 -6.09 1.73
N ASN A 40 -6.94 -7.14 2.55
CA ASN A 40 -8.23 -7.49 3.15
C ASN A 40 -8.81 -6.39 4.06
N PHE A 41 -8.00 -5.38 4.41
CA PHE A 41 -8.46 -4.22 5.17
C PHE A 41 -9.67 -3.51 4.54
N THR A 42 -9.82 -3.62 3.22
CA THR A 42 -10.99 -3.15 2.47
C THR A 42 -12.26 -3.89 2.92
N PHE A 43 -12.36 -5.20 2.69
CA PHE A 43 -13.58 -5.97 2.98
C PHE A 43 -13.88 -6.15 4.47
N ILE A 44 -12.86 -6.35 5.31
CA ILE A 44 -13.02 -6.51 6.77
C ILE A 44 -13.81 -5.34 7.39
N THR A 45 -13.58 -4.14 6.87
CA THR A 45 -14.17 -2.90 7.40
C THR A 45 -15.33 -2.40 6.55
N ALA A 46 -15.82 -3.21 5.60
CA ALA A 46 -16.91 -2.82 4.73
C ALA A 46 -18.21 -2.66 5.54
N SER A 47 -19.03 -1.70 5.10
CA SER A 47 -20.35 -1.46 5.66
C SER A 47 -21.28 -2.65 5.36
N VAL A 48 -22.02 -3.07 6.39
CA VAL A 48 -23.05 -4.12 6.31
C VAL A 48 -24.39 -3.42 6.47
N PRO A 49 -25.37 -3.68 5.59
CA PRO A 49 -26.71 -3.15 5.76
C PRO A 49 -27.32 -3.71 7.05
N PHE A 50 -28.00 -2.84 7.80
CA PHE A 50 -28.60 -3.18 9.07
C PHE A 50 -29.98 -2.55 9.20
N LEU A 51 -30.82 -3.24 9.95
CA LEU A 51 -32.18 -2.84 10.27
C LEU A 51 -32.25 -2.45 11.75
N CYS A 52 -33.06 -1.46 12.06
CA CYS A 52 -33.18 -0.91 13.40
C CYS A 52 -34.49 -1.33 14.05
N TYR A 53 -34.44 -1.71 15.33
CA TYR A 53 -35.66 -2.02 16.06
C TYR A 53 -36.33 -0.73 16.58
N PRO A 54 -37.64 -0.55 16.38
CA PRO A 54 -38.39 0.53 17.00
C PRO A 54 -38.56 0.31 18.51
N PRO A 55 -38.91 1.37 19.27
CA PRO A 55 -39.28 1.20 20.68
C PRO A 55 -40.46 0.23 20.83
N ASN A 56 -40.41 -0.62 21.87
CA ASN A 56 -41.44 -1.63 22.17
C ASN A 56 -41.71 -2.62 21.02
N PHE A 57 -40.68 -3.01 20.26
CA PHE A 57 -40.79 -4.02 19.20
C PHE A 57 -41.14 -5.42 19.74
N ASN A 58 -42.17 -6.04 19.20
CA ASN A 58 -42.55 -7.42 19.45
C ASN A 58 -42.84 -8.14 18.12
N ALA A 59 -42.06 -9.18 17.83
CA ALA A 59 -42.14 -9.93 16.58
C ALA A 59 -43.51 -10.61 16.36
N SER A 60 -44.27 -10.87 17.42
CA SER A 60 -45.61 -11.46 17.33
C SER A 60 -46.69 -10.51 16.80
N LEU A 61 -46.40 -9.20 16.71
CA LEU A 61 -47.34 -8.16 16.27
C LEU A 61 -47.11 -7.76 14.80
N ILE A 62 -46.29 -8.52 14.07
CA ILE A 62 -46.04 -8.33 12.65
C ILE A 62 -47.23 -8.91 11.85
N PRO A 63 -47.78 -8.20 10.85
CA PRO A 63 -48.81 -8.75 9.99
C PRO A 63 -48.36 -10.05 9.32
N ALA A 64 -49.20 -11.09 9.31
CA ALA A 64 -48.85 -12.42 8.79
C ALA A 64 -48.43 -12.46 7.31
N ASN A 65 -48.70 -11.39 6.54
CA ASN A 65 -48.31 -11.27 5.13
C ASN A 65 -46.89 -10.71 4.91
N LEU A 66 -46.17 -10.30 5.96
CA LEU A 66 -44.87 -9.63 5.86
C LEU A 66 -43.80 -10.38 6.65
N THR A 67 -42.60 -10.48 6.09
CA THR A 67 -41.44 -10.96 6.85
C THR A 67 -40.93 -9.86 7.79
N GLU A 68 -40.22 -10.27 8.85
CA GLU A 68 -39.63 -9.33 9.82
C GLU A 68 -38.69 -8.32 9.15
N ASN A 69 -37.91 -8.76 8.16
CA ASN A 69 -36.96 -7.90 7.47
C ASN A 69 -37.67 -6.86 6.58
N GLU A 70 -38.70 -7.29 5.84
CA GLU A 70 -39.52 -6.37 5.02
C GLU A 70 -40.23 -5.34 5.91
N TYR A 71 -40.74 -5.80 7.06
CA TYR A 71 -41.41 -4.92 8.00
C TYR A 71 -40.46 -3.88 8.60
N LEU A 72 -39.29 -4.29 9.12
CA LEU A 72 -38.28 -3.36 9.64
C LEU A 72 -37.75 -2.39 8.58
N GLN A 73 -37.69 -2.82 7.32
CA GLN A 73 -37.28 -1.96 6.20
C GLN A 73 -38.32 -0.86 5.92
N MET A 74 -39.61 -1.15 6.08
CA MET A 74 -40.67 -0.13 5.94
C MET A 74 -40.69 0.91 7.08
N LEU A 75 -40.02 0.62 8.21
CA LEU A 75 -39.94 1.53 9.36
C LEU A 75 -38.79 2.52 9.26
N GLN A 76 -37.88 2.32 8.32
CA GLN A 76 -36.76 3.22 8.09
C GLN A 76 -37.17 4.33 7.12
N PRO A 77 -36.69 5.57 7.32
CA PRO A 77 -36.97 6.65 6.40
C PRO A 77 -36.41 6.38 5.01
N ASP A 78 -37.19 6.78 3.99
CA ASP A 78 -36.79 6.72 2.58
C ASP A 78 -35.67 7.76 2.34
N GLY A 79 -34.43 7.36 2.61
CA GLY A 79 -33.25 8.21 2.54
C GLY A 79 -31.96 7.45 2.83
N ASP A 80 -30.83 8.18 2.79
CA ASP A 80 -29.52 7.61 3.13
C ASP A 80 -29.28 7.45 4.64
N ASP A 81 -30.25 7.86 5.46
CA ASP A 81 -30.14 7.84 6.92
C ASP A 81 -30.68 6.52 7.50
N GLN A 82 -29.81 5.51 7.53
CA GLN A 82 -30.11 4.19 8.13
C GLN A 82 -30.06 4.20 9.66
N CYS A 83 -29.76 5.35 10.28
CA CYS A 83 -29.56 5.48 11.72
C CYS A 83 -30.79 6.03 12.46
N SER A 84 -31.87 6.31 11.73
CA SER A 84 -33.16 6.72 12.27
C SER A 84 -34.27 5.71 11.94
N VAL A 85 -35.32 5.73 12.75
CA VAL A 85 -36.53 4.91 12.62
C VAL A 85 -37.73 5.81 12.83
N TYR A 86 -38.81 5.60 12.07
CA TYR A 86 -40.05 6.33 12.30
C TYR A 86 -40.67 5.98 13.66
N ASN A 87 -41.17 7.01 14.34
CA ASN A 87 -41.90 6.88 15.58
C ASN A 87 -43.34 6.40 15.29
N ASN A 88 -43.56 5.11 15.45
CA ASN A 88 -44.87 4.50 15.25
C ASN A 88 -45.70 4.51 16.53
N SER A 89 -46.96 4.91 16.40
CA SER A 89 -47.96 4.71 17.44
C SER A 89 -48.47 3.27 17.42
N PHE A 90 -48.63 2.70 18.62
CA PHE A 90 -49.15 1.35 18.80
C PHE A 90 -50.67 1.37 18.92
N THR A 91 -51.39 0.70 18.02
CA THR A 91 -52.84 0.49 18.13
C THR A 91 -53.12 -0.98 18.42
N GLY A 92 -52.86 -1.45 19.64
CA GLY A 92 -53.41 -2.66 20.28
C GLY A 92 -53.21 -4.04 19.65
N THR A 93 -53.26 -4.16 18.31
CA THR A 93 -53.34 -5.38 17.51
C THR A 93 -52.27 -5.44 16.41
N TYR A 94 -51.76 -4.31 15.94
CA TYR A 94 -50.64 -4.23 14.98
C TYR A 94 -49.98 -2.84 15.05
N TYR A 95 -48.75 -2.75 14.56
CA TYR A 95 -48.09 -1.46 14.34
C TYR A 95 -48.63 -0.77 13.08
N THR A 96 -48.90 0.53 13.15
CA THR A 96 -49.30 1.30 11.97
C THR A 96 -48.09 1.54 11.07
N THR A 97 -48.23 1.35 9.76
CA THR A 97 -47.21 1.77 8.79
C THR A 97 -47.03 3.30 8.87
N PRO A 98 -45.79 3.81 8.93
CA PRO A 98 -45.53 5.22 9.09
C PRO A 98 -46.08 6.03 7.91
N SER A 99 -46.63 7.21 8.20
CA SER A 99 -46.92 8.25 7.21
C SER A 99 -45.75 9.23 7.13
N SER A 100 -45.62 9.95 6.01
CA SER A 100 -44.51 10.88 5.74
C SER A 100 -44.34 12.03 6.77
N ASN A 101 -45.29 12.19 7.70
CA ASN A 101 -45.27 13.20 8.78
C ASN A 101 -44.91 12.62 10.16
N SER A 102 -44.46 11.37 10.24
CA SER A 102 -44.03 10.76 11.51
C SER A 102 -42.68 11.31 11.99
N SER A 103 -42.52 11.43 13.32
CA SER A 103 -41.26 11.91 13.91
C SER A 103 -40.17 10.84 13.81
N GLU A 104 -38.93 11.25 13.57
CA GLU A 104 -37.78 10.35 13.49
C GLU A 104 -37.15 10.15 14.88
N LEU A 105 -36.85 8.91 15.22
CA LEU A 105 -36.14 8.51 16.44
C LEU A 105 -34.79 7.89 16.08
N GLN A 106 -33.79 8.08 16.93
CA GLN A 106 -32.49 7.43 16.76
C GLN A 106 -32.59 5.92 17.03
N CYS A 107 -31.81 5.15 16.28
CA CYS A 107 -31.70 3.70 16.38
C CYS A 107 -30.94 3.25 17.64
N SER A 108 -31.66 3.25 18.77
CA SER A 108 -31.12 2.96 20.12
C SER A 108 -31.59 1.65 20.74
N TYR A 109 -32.66 1.02 20.22
CA TYR A 109 -33.30 -0.16 20.82
C TYR A 109 -32.81 -1.51 20.26
N GLY A 110 -31.62 -1.51 19.64
CA GLY A 110 -30.99 -2.68 19.04
C GLY A 110 -31.02 -2.67 17.51
N ARG A 111 -30.12 -3.46 16.91
CA ARG A 111 -29.89 -3.51 15.46
C ARG A 111 -29.82 -4.97 15.00
N LYS A 112 -30.39 -5.24 13.82
CA LYS A 112 -30.30 -6.52 13.13
C LYS A 112 -29.45 -6.34 11.87
N PHE A 113 -28.24 -6.89 11.89
CA PHE A 113 -27.37 -6.89 10.71
C PHE A 113 -27.80 -7.97 9.72
N LEU A 114 -27.89 -7.62 8.44
CA LEU A 114 -28.21 -8.58 7.37
C LEU A 114 -26.95 -9.34 6.95
N THR A 115 -26.52 -10.28 7.80
CA THR A 115 -25.26 -11.02 7.64
C THR A 115 -25.34 -12.18 6.63
N GLU A 116 -26.54 -12.57 6.21
CA GLU A 116 -26.76 -13.70 5.28
C GLU A 116 -26.00 -13.58 3.96
N LYS A 117 -25.82 -12.36 3.47
CA LYS A 117 -25.12 -12.08 2.20
C LYS A 117 -23.67 -11.67 2.40
N PHE A 118 -23.32 -11.13 3.57
CA PHE A 118 -21.99 -10.58 3.86
C PHE A 118 -21.88 -10.23 5.36
N SER A 119 -20.86 -10.75 6.02
CA SER A 119 -20.53 -10.41 7.42
C SER A 119 -19.21 -9.64 7.46
N SER A 120 -19.06 -8.72 8.41
CA SER A 120 -17.80 -7.99 8.62
C SER A 120 -17.57 -7.64 10.09
N VAL A 121 -16.38 -7.12 10.39
CA VAL A 121 -16.04 -6.67 11.76
C VAL A 121 -16.94 -5.51 12.20
N VAL A 122 -17.52 -4.78 11.25
CA VAL A 122 -18.49 -3.71 11.53
C VAL A 122 -19.78 -4.26 12.11
N SER A 123 -20.28 -5.40 11.60
CA SER A 123 -21.49 -6.04 12.12
C SER A 123 -21.27 -6.72 13.47
N GLU A 124 -20.05 -7.17 13.76
CA GLU A 124 -19.75 -7.88 15.01
C GLU A 124 -19.58 -6.96 16.21
N PHE A 125 -18.87 -5.84 16.02
CA PHE A 125 -18.63 -4.86 17.09
C PHE A 125 -19.62 -3.68 17.08
N ASP A 126 -20.68 -3.75 16.26
CA ASP A 126 -21.68 -2.69 16.06
C ASP A 126 -21.04 -1.30 15.84
N LEU A 127 -20.21 -1.19 14.81
CA LEU A 127 -19.43 0.02 14.49
C LEU A 127 -20.20 1.01 13.60
N VAL A 128 -21.51 1.16 13.83
CA VAL A 128 -22.40 1.97 13.00
C VAL A 128 -23.02 3.14 13.78
N CYS A 129 -23.57 4.12 13.07
CA CYS A 129 -24.17 5.34 13.61
C CYS A 129 -23.19 6.12 14.51
N GLU A 130 -23.51 6.28 15.80
CA GLU A 130 -22.66 6.97 16.79
C GLU A 130 -21.24 6.40 16.88
N ARG A 131 -21.07 5.11 16.60
CA ARG A 131 -19.79 4.39 16.68
C ARG A 131 -19.04 4.32 15.35
N LYS A 132 -19.51 5.02 14.30
CA LYS A 132 -18.87 5.02 12.97
C LYS A 132 -17.42 5.52 12.98
N TRP A 133 -17.07 6.42 13.89
CA TRP A 133 -15.69 6.90 14.04
C TRP A 133 -14.71 5.79 14.48
N LEU A 134 -15.19 4.75 15.17
CA LEU A 134 -14.39 3.58 15.53
C LEU A 134 -14.03 2.73 14.31
N LYS A 135 -14.90 2.66 13.29
CA LYS A 135 -14.57 2.03 11.99
C LYS A 135 -13.41 2.76 11.32
N SER A 136 -13.47 4.10 11.23
CA SER A 136 -12.37 4.88 10.65
C SER A 136 -11.09 4.75 11.48
N THR A 137 -11.20 4.74 12.81
CA THR A 137 -10.07 4.50 13.72
C THR A 137 -9.44 3.13 13.47
N LEU A 138 -10.23 2.08 13.29
CA LEU A 138 -9.75 0.74 12.99
C LEU A 138 -8.95 0.70 11.67
N GLN A 139 -9.45 1.34 10.61
CA GLN A 139 -8.74 1.46 9.33
C GLN A 139 -7.43 2.25 9.49
N SER A 140 -7.46 3.37 10.20
CA SER A 140 -6.28 4.20 10.43
C SER A 140 -5.22 3.50 11.29
N MET A 141 -5.62 2.67 12.25
CA MET A 141 -4.68 1.90 13.10
C MET A 141 -3.92 0.82 12.30
N TYR A 142 -4.54 0.26 11.26
CA TYR A 142 -3.82 -0.60 10.32
C TYR A 142 -2.68 0.17 9.61
N PHE A 143 -2.97 1.40 9.16
CA PHE A 143 -1.97 2.28 8.55
C PHE A 143 -0.92 2.80 9.55
N ALA A 144 -1.29 2.97 10.82
CA ALA A 144 -0.35 3.29 11.90
C ALA A 144 0.65 2.15 12.14
N GLY A 145 0.16 0.90 12.12
CA GLY A 145 1.00 -0.30 12.08
C GLY A 145 1.94 -0.31 10.87
N TYR A 146 1.43 0.06 9.71
CA TYR A 146 2.19 0.25 8.47
C TYR A 146 3.33 1.27 8.62
N LEU A 147 3.10 2.38 9.32
CA LEU A 147 4.13 3.37 9.63
C LEU A 147 5.22 2.76 10.53
N ILE A 148 4.84 2.20 11.68
CA ILE A 148 5.77 1.63 12.66
C ILE A 148 6.57 0.48 12.03
N GLY A 149 5.90 -0.43 11.33
CA GLY A 149 6.52 -1.56 10.65
C GLY A 149 7.54 -1.12 9.60
N SER A 150 7.26 -0.05 8.86
CA SER A 150 8.19 0.46 7.84
C SER A 150 9.52 0.93 8.42
N ILE A 151 9.50 1.59 9.59
CA ILE A 151 10.69 2.04 10.31
C ILE A 151 11.43 0.84 10.90
N VAL A 152 10.72 0.01 11.67
CA VAL A 152 11.32 -1.09 12.43
C VAL A 152 11.87 -2.16 11.49
N PHE A 153 11.04 -2.69 10.59
CA PHE A 153 11.46 -3.74 9.67
C PHE A 153 12.38 -3.24 8.57
N GLY A 154 12.33 -1.95 8.19
CA GLY A 154 13.34 -1.34 7.32
C GLY A 154 14.75 -1.45 7.90
N VAL A 155 14.94 -0.98 9.14
CA VAL A 155 16.22 -1.04 9.84
C VAL A 155 16.66 -2.48 10.12
N LEU A 156 15.73 -3.34 10.55
CA LEU A 156 16.02 -4.75 10.80
C LEU A 156 16.42 -5.48 9.51
N SER A 157 15.80 -5.16 8.38
CA SER A 157 16.09 -5.78 7.07
C SER A 157 17.52 -5.48 6.61
N ASP A 158 17.99 -4.25 6.84
CA ASP A 158 19.39 -3.89 6.58
C ASP A 158 20.36 -4.61 7.54
N ARG A 159 19.94 -4.83 8.80
CA ARG A 159 20.80 -5.44 9.83
C ARG A 159 20.94 -6.96 9.70
N PHE A 160 19.82 -7.67 9.55
CA PHE A 160 19.72 -9.13 9.65
C PHE A 160 19.57 -9.85 8.30
N GLY A 161 19.35 -9.11 7.21
CA GLY A 161 19.19 -9.65 5.87
C GLY A 161 17.74 -9.59 5.39
N ARG A 162 17.55 -9.56 4.07
CA ARG A 162 16.24 -9.40 3.43
C ARG A 162 15.40 -10.65 3.61
N LYS A 163 15.99 -11.83 3.43
CA LYS A 163 15.29 -13.12 3.55
C LYS A 163 14.82 -13.37 4.98
N SER A 164 15.70 -13.18 5.96
CA SER A 164 15.39 -13.44 7.37
C SER A 164 14.25 -12.57 7.87
N ILE A 165 14.27 -11.28 7.53
CA ILE A 165 13.21 -10.35 7.94
C ILE A 165 11.91 -10.61 7.19
N PHE A 166 11.97 -10.98 5.91
CA PHE A 166 10.77 -11.44 5.19
C PHE A 166 10.09 -12.62 5.90
N LEU A 167 10.83 -13.65 6.31
CA LEU A 167 10.26 -14.81 7.00
C LEU A 167 9.65 -14.41 8.35
N LEU A 168 10.31 -13.52 9.10
CA LEU A 168 9.81 -12.98 10.36
C LEU A 168 8.49 -12.22 10.14
N THR A 169 8.46 -11.27 9.20
CA THR A 169 7.28 -10.42 8.97
C THR A 169 6.10 -11.20 8.40
N ASN A 170 6.37 -12.20 7.55
CA ASN A 170 5.35 -13.11 7.05
C ASN A 170 4.77 -13.99 8.18
N THR A 171 5.60 -14.43 9.14
CA THR A 171 5.12 -15.16 10.32
C THR A 171 4.23 -14.28 11.20
N VAL A 172 4.64 -13.02 11.44
CA VAL A 172 3.84 -12.04 12.17
C VAL A 172 2.49 -11.80 11.48
N LEU A 173 2.47 -11.71 10.15
CA LEU A 173 1.25 -11.54 9.36
C LEU A 173 0.26 -12.69 9.58
N VAL A 174 0.74 -13.95 9.55
CA VAL A 174 -0.09 -15.16 9.78
C VAL A 174 -0.59 -15.21 11.22
N VAL A 175 0.30 -15.08 12.20
CA VAL A 175 -0.05 -15.21 13.62
C VAL A 175 -1.06 -14.15 14.02
N CYS A 176 -0.86 -12.90 13.63
CA CYS A 176 -1.82 -11.83 13.91
C CYS A 176 -3.14 -12.02 13.14
N GLY A 177 -3.09 -12.49 11.89
CA GLY A 177 -4.28 -12.79 11.08
C GLY A 177 -5.18 -13.85 11.71
N ILE A 178 -4.61 -14.92 12.27
CA ILE A 178 -5.36 -15.96 12.99
C ILE A 178 -5.83 -15.45 14.36
N THR A 179 -4.93 -14.78 15.10
CA THR A 179 -5.23 -14.33 16.46
C THR A 179 -6.42 -13.38 16.50
N LYS A 180 -6.50 -12.40 15.58
CA LYS A 180 -7.56 -11.39 15.60
C LYS A 180 -8.97 -11.96 15.43
N ILE A 181 -9.11 -13.13 14.82
CA ILE A 181 -10.40 -13.82 14.61
C ILE A 181 -11.01 -14.23 15.95
N PHE A 182 -10.16 -14.59 16.93
CA PHE A 182 -10.61 -15.08 18.24
C PHE A 182 -10.69 -13.99 19.31
N VAL A 183 -10.48 -12.72 18.95
CA VAL A 183 -10.43 -11.63 19.93
C VAL A 183 -11.82 -11.01 20.11
N PRO A 184 -12.48 -11.19 21.27
CA PRO A 184 -13.82 -10.65 21.51
C PRO A 184 -13.83 -9.16 21.92
N SER A 185 -12.66 -8.56 22.12
CA SER A 185 -12.53 -7.16 22.54
C SER A 185 -12.11 -6.27 21.37
N LEU A 186 -12.85 -5.19 21.12
CA LEU A 186 -12.52 -4.23 20.05
C LEU A 186 -11.11 -3.65 20.19
N ILE A 187 -10.67 -3.32 21.41
CA ILE A 187 -9.34 -2.77 21.66
C ILE A 187 -8.26 -3.82 21.36
N GLY A 188 -8.47 -5.05 21.82
CA GLY A 188 -7.58 -6.17 21.51
C GLY A 188 -7.48 -6.39 19.99
N TYR A 189 -8.62 -6.33 19.29
CA TYR A 189 -8.67 -6.47 17.84
C TYR A 189 -7.85 -5.36 17.15
N ILE A 190 -8.04 -4.09 17.55
CA ILE A 190 -7.28 -2.95 17.00
C ILE A 190 -5.77 -3.12 17.18
N ILE A 191 -5.32 -3.59 18.35
CA ILE A 191 -3.88 -3.80 18.63
C ILE A 191 -3.32 -4.90 17.72
N VAL A 192 -3.97 -6.06 17.65
CA VAL A 192 -3.51 -7.17 16.79
C VAL A 192 -3.55 -6.76 15.31
N TYR A 193 -4.56 -5.99 14.91
CA TYR A 193 -4.72 -5.49 13.55
C TYR A 193 -3.63 -4.47 13.17
N CYS A 194 -3.22 -3.61 14.10
CA CYS A 194 -2.06 -2.72 13.94
C CYS A 194 -0.77 -3.54 13.74
N ILE A 195 -0.53 -4.57 14.53
CA ILE A 195 0.64 -5.44 14.38
C ILE A 195 0.60 -6.20 13.04
N GLN A 196 -0.58 -6.64 12.59
CA GLN A 196 -0.76 -7.26 11.27
C GLN A 196 -0.34 -6.31 10.14
N GLY A 197 -0.75 -5.04 10.21
CA GLY A 197 -0.31 -4.00 9.27
C GLY A 197 1.21 -3.84 9.26
N ALA A 198 1.86 -3.84 10.43
CA ALA A 198 3.31 -3.79 10.54
C ALA A 198 4.01 -4.99 9.87
N GLY A 199 3.46 -6.20 10.02
CA GLY A 199 3.94 -7.41 9.34
C GLY A 199 3.77 -7.34 7.82
N TYR A 200 2.62 -6.85 7.34
CA TYR A 200 2.36 -6.73 5.90
C TYR A 200 3.37 -5.78 5.22
N ILE A 201 3.59 -4.58 5.76
CA ILE A 201 4.55 -3.65 5.16
C ILE A 201 5.99 -4.15 5.22
N GLY A 202 6.39 -4.79 6.33
CA GLY A 202 7.75 -5.32 6.48
C GLY A 202 8.06 -6.38 5.43
N THR A 203 7.04 -7.14 5.04
CA THR A 203 7.09 -8.12 3.97
C THR A 203 7.32 -7.44 2.61
N ILE A 204 6.52 -6.43 2.25
CA ILE A 204 6.68 -5.67 0.99
C ILE A 204 8.05 -4.99 0.91
N ILE A 205 8.51 -4.32 1.98
CA ILE A 205 9.79 -3.61 1.98
C ILE A 205 10.94 -4.59 1.76
N SER A 206 10.91 -5.74 2.41
CA SER A 206 11.96 -6.76 2.29
C SER A 206 12.00 -7.38 0.89
N THR A 207 10.85 -7.71 0.30
CA THR A 207 10.78 -8.24 -1.08
C THR A 207 11.15 -7.19 -2.12
N TYR A 208 10.74 -5.93 -1.92
CA TYR A 208 11.08 -4.85 -2.83
C TYR A 208 12.58 -4.57 -2.84
N ALA A 209 13.19 -4.45 -1.66
CA ALA A 209 14.63 -4.26 -1.52
C ALA A 209 15.41 -5.43 -2.14
N LEU A 210 14.98 -6.67 -1.88
CA LEU A 210 15.58 -7.86 -2.48
C LEU A 210 15.51 -7.81 -4.01
N THR A 211 14.35 -7.45 -4.59
CA THR A 211 14.18 -7.34 -6.06
C THR A 211 15.15 -6.33 -6.67
N LEU A 212 15.26 -5.14 -6.08
CA LEU A 212 16.14 -4.08 -6.56
C LEU A 212 17.63 -4.36 -6.35
N GLU A 213 17.98 -5.15 -5.34
CA GLU A 213 19.36 -5.55 -5.08
C GLU A 213 19.86 -6.60 -6.07
N PHE A 214 18.98 -7.44 -6.60
CA PHE A 214 19.27 -8.34 -7.73
C PHE A 214 19.24 -7.65 -9.10
N THR A 215 18.64 -6.46 -9.18
CA THR A 215 18.43 -5.74 -10.45
C THR A 215 19.61 -4.80 -10.78
N SER A 216 20.02 -4.82 -12.05
CA SER A 216 20.99 -3.86 -12.62
C SER A 216 20.35 -2.49 -12.85
N LEU A 217 21.15 -1.42 -12.87
CA LEU A 217 20.65 -0.04 -12.99
C LEU A 217 19.76 0.18 -14.21
N LYS A 218 20.11 -0.41 -15.37
CA LYS A 218 19.42 -0.24 -16.65
C LYS A 218 17.99 -0.80 -16.65
N LEU A 219 17.72 -1.83 -15.85
CA LEU A 219 16.42 -2.53 -15.83
C LEU A 219 15.56 -2.17 -14.61
N ARG A 220 15.98 -1.19 -13.79
CA ARG A 220 15.24 -0.82 -12.58
C ARG A 220 13.82 -0.36 -12.86
N THR A 221 13.61 0.51 -13.85
CA THR A 221 12.28 1.03 -14.18
C THR A 221 11.28 -0.06 -14.60
N PRO A 222 11.58 -0.92 -15.61
CA PRO A 222 10.64 -1.98 -15.99
C PRO A 222 10.43 -3.01 -14.88
N ILE A 223 11.47 -3.36 -14.11
CA ILE A 223 11.34 -4.31 -13.00
C ILE A 223 10.53 -3.71 -11.83
N ASN A 224 10.64 -2.40 -11.59
CA ASN A 224 9.82 -1.71 -10.61
C ASN A 224 8.32 -1.79 -10.98
N CYS A 225 7.97 -1.47 -12.22
CA CYS A 225 6.59 -1.61 -12.70
C CYS A 225 6.10 -3.07 -12.64
N TRP A 226 6.97 -4.03 -12.99
CA TRP A 226 6.67 -5.47 -12.87
C TRP A 226 6.38 -5.88 -11.42
N TYR A 227 7.23 -5.44 -10.47
CA TYR A 227 7.07 -5.75 -9.06
C TYR A 227 5.72 -5.26 -8.52
N PHE A 228 5.36 -4.00 -8.77
CA PHE A 228 4.08 -3.44 -8.33
C PHE A 228 2.89 -4.12 -9.02
N SER A 229 3.02 -4.51 -10.29
CA SER A 229 2.00 -5.33 -10.97
C SER A 229 1.80 -6.68 -10.27
N GLY A 230 2.90 -7.32 -9.82
CA GLY A 230 2.85 -8.59 -9.11
C GLY A 230 2.22 -8.51 -7.72
N VAL A 231 2.52 -7.45 -6.97
CA VAL A 231 1.84 -7.11 -5.72
C VAL A 231 0.34 -6.98 -5.97
N GLN A 232 -0.03 -6.20 -6.98
CA GLN A 232 -1.41 -5.86 -7.27
C GLN A 232 -2.26 -7.03 -7.79
N LEU A 233 -1.61 -8.04 -8.40
CA LEU A 233 -2.25 -9.30 -8.76
C LEU A 233 -2.88 -9.99 -7.55
N GLY A 234 -2.26 -9.93 -6.38
CA GLY A 234 -2.84 -10.45 -5.14
C GLY A 234 -4.11 -9.69 -4.71
N GLY A 235 -4.16 -8.38 -4.94
CA GLY A 235 -5.34 -7.54 -4.70
C GLY A 235 -6.49 -7.83 -5.66
N LEU A 236 -6.20 -8.23 -6.90
CA LEU A 236 -7.20 -8.60 -7.90
C LEU A 236 -8.00 -9.86 -7.50
N PHE A 237 -7.35 -10.82 -6.84
CA PHE A 237 -8.01 -12.04 -6.36
C PHE A 237 -8.82 -11.83 -5.08
N LEU A 238 -8.55 -10.79 -4.29
CA LEU A 238 -9.28 -10.50 -3.06
C LEU A 238 -10.81 -10.41 -3.22
N PRO A 239 -11.38 -9.65 -4.16
CA PRO A 239 -12.84 -9.61 -4.36
C PRO A 239 -13.42 -10.96 -4.78
N VAL A 240 -12.64 -11.83 -5.44
CA VAL A 240 -13.08 -13.19 -5.80
C VAL A 240 -13.22 -14.05 -4.55
N TYR A 241 -12.23 -14.01 -3.64
CA TYR A 241 -12.31 -14.69 -2.35
C TYR A 241 -13.47 -14.14 -1.49
N ALA A 242 -13.61 -12.82 -1.42
CA ALA A 242 -14.67 -12.18 -0.64
C ALA A 242 -16.08 -12.50 -1.17
N TYR A 243 -16.23 -12.70 -2.49
CA TYR A 243 -17.49 -13.16 -3.08
C TYR A 243 -17.78 -14.63 -2.78
N ALA A 244 -16.75 -15.49 -2.81
CA ALA A 244 -16.89 -16.92 -2.54
C ALA A 244 -17.12 -17.24 -1.06
N ILE A 245 -16.57 -16.43 -0.15
CA ILE A 245 -16.64 -16.63 1.29
C ILE A 245 -17.22 -15.36 1.94
N PRO A 246 -18.55 -15.31 2.15
CA PRO A 246 -19.22 -14.10 2.65
C PRO A 246 -18.97 -13.80 4.13
N ASP A 247 -18.60 -14.81 4.91
CA ASP A 247 -18.31 -14.67 6.33
C ASP A 247 -16.85 -14.26 6.54
N TRP A 248 -16.63 -13.16 7.25
CA TRP A 248 -15.31 -12.57 7.43
C TRP A 248 -14.34 -13.47 8.22
N HIS A 249 -14.83 -14.32 9.14
CA HIS A 249 -13.96 -15.24 9.90
C HIS A 249 -13.36 -16.29 8.98
N TYR A 250 -14.20 -16.94 8.18
CA TYR A 250 -13.76 -17.95 7.21
C TYR A 250 -12.94 -17.31 6.08
N LEU A 251 -13.29 -16.08 5.67
CA LEU A 251 -12.51 -15.33 4.69
C LEU A 251 -11.09 -15.08 5.21
N GLU A 252 -10.94 -14.59 6.45
CA GLU A 252 -9.61 -14.35 7.03
C GLU A 252 -8.81 -15.66 7.20
N LEU A 253 -9.45 -16.75 7.63
CA LEU A 253 -8.80 -18.07 7.71
C LEU A 253 -8.30 -18.53 6.33
N ALA A 254 -9.13 -18.41 5.29
CA ALA A 254 -8.74 -18.76 3.92
C ALA A 254 -7.59 -17.88 3.42
N LEU A 255 -7.62 -16.58 3.72
CA LEU A 255 -6.56 -15.65 3.36
C LEU A 255 -5.26 -15.87 4.13
N CYS A 256 -5.32 -16.37 5.38
CA CYS A 256 -4.15 -16.75 6.17
C CYS A 256 -3.44 -18.00 5.64
N LEU A 257 -4.12 -18.86 4.87
CA LEU A 257 -3.50 -20.02 4.22
C LEU A 257 -2.45 -19.59 3.18
N LEU A 258 -2.68 -18.49 2.46
CA LEU A 258 -1.78 -17.96 1.43
C LEU A 258 -0.37 -17.61 1.99
N PRO A 259 -0.22 -16.82 3.07
CA PRO A 259 1.08 -16.54 3.65
C PRO A 259 1.70 -17.75 4.35
N VAL A 260 0.92 -18.75 4.79
CA VAL A 260 1.48 -20.04 5.26
C VAL A 260 2.17 -20.77 4.12
N ILE A 261 1.51 -20.90 2.96
CA ILE A 261 2.12 -21.45 1.75
C ILE A 261 3.38 -20.65 1.37
N ASN A 262 3.29 -19.32 1.47
CA ASN A 262 4.41 -18.43 1.19
C ASN A 262 5.60 -18.66 2.12
N PHE A 263 5.37 -18.96 3.41
CA PHE A 263 6.44 -19.26 4.35
C PHE A 263 7.29 -20.45 3.85
N PHE A 264 6.63 -21.54 3.43
CA PHE A 264 7.32 -22.73 2.92
C PHE A 264 8.07 -22.46 1.60
N ILE A 265 7.44 -21.73 0.68
CA ILE A 265 8.08 -21.31 -0.57
C ILE A 265 9.31 -20.45 -0.26
N SER A 266 9.18 -19.46 0.61
CA SER A 266 10.23 -18.47 0.86
C SER A 266 11.48 -19.02 1.57
N ILE A 267 11.46 -20.24 2.09
CA ILE A 267 12.67 -20.93 2.57
C ILE A 267 13.70 -21.09 1.45
N PHE A 268 13.27 -21.26 0.20
CA PHE A 268 14.18 -21.40 -0.96
C PHE A 268 14.66 -20.07 -1.54
N LEU A 269 14.17 -18.94 -1.02
CA LEU A 269 14.58 -17.62 -1.48
C LEU A 269 16.08 -17.40 -1.19
N PRO A 270 16.88 -16.93 -2.16
CA PRO A 270 18.26 -16.55 -1.92
C PRO A 270 18.31 -15.23 -1.13
N GLU A 271 19.39 -15.04 -0.36
CA GLU A 271 19.68 -13.75 0.27
C GLU A 271 20.25 -12.77 -0.77
N SER A 272 20.19 -11.47 -0.48
CA SER A 272 20.72 -10.47 -1.40
C SER A 272 22.24 -10.56 -1.58
N PRO A 273 22.76 -10.55 -2.82
CA PRO A 273 24.19 -10.51 -3.08
C PRO A 273 24.84 -9.23 -2.57
N ARG A 274 24.14 -8.08 -2.65
CA ARG A 274 24.66 -6.79 -2.16
C ARG A 274 24.81 -6.80 -0.65
N TRP A 275 23.81 -7.34 0.05
CA TRP A 275 23.84 -7.46 1.50
C TRP A 275 24.95 -8.42 1.99
N LEU A 276 25.11 -9.58 1.33
CA LEU A 276 26.16 -10.55 1.67
C LEU A 276 27.57 -9.94 1.54
N ILE A 277 27.83 -9.21 0.45
CA ILE A 277 29.08 -8.48 0.24
C ILE A 277 29.25 -7.39 1.31
N GLY A 278 28.20 -6.62 1.59
CA GLY A 278 28.21 -5.57 2.62
C GLY A 278 28.53 -6.09 4.03
N LYS A 279 28.05 -7.30 4.37
CA LYS A 279 28.34 -7.99 5.63
C LYS A 279 29.62 -8.81 5.63
N LYS A 280 30.43 -8.75 4.56
CA LYS A 280 31.69 -9.49 4.39
C LYS A 280 31.51 -11.02 4.41
N ARG A 281 30.33 -11.53 4.07
CA ARG A 281 30.03 -12.97 3.89
C ARG A 281 30.39 -13.42 2.46
N PHE A 282 31.67 -13.30 2.12
CA PHE A 282 32.17 -13.55 0.75
C PHE A 282 31.96 -14.98 0.25
N PRO A 283 32.14 -16.05 1.05
CA PRO A 283 31.94 -17.42 0.57
C PRO A 283 30.51 -17.66 0.07
N GLU A 284 29.52 -17.16 0.81
CA GLU A 284 28.11 -17.27 0.44
C GLU A 284 27.76 -16.40 -0.77
N ALA A 285 28.30 -15.18 -0.84
CA ALA A 285 28.13 -14.31 -2.00
C ALA A 285 28.70 -14.95 -3.27
N LYS A 286 29.88 -15.57 -3.17
CA LYS A 286 30.54 -16.28 -4.27
C LYS A 286 29.70 -17.48 -4.73
N ALA A 287 29.27 -18.34 -3.81
CA ALA A 287 28.43 -19.50 -4.14
C ALA A 287 27.10 -19.09 -4.81
N LEU A 288 26.49 -17.99 -4.35
CA LEU A 288 25.28 -17.45 -4.96
C LEU A 288 25.54 -16.94 -6.39
N LEU A 289 26.59 -16.13 -6.58
CA LEU A 289 26.91 -15.56 -7.89
C LEU A 289 27.33 -16.65 -8.89
N GLU A 290 28.10 -17.65 -8.48
CA GLU A 290 28.42 -18.81 -9.31
C GLU A 290 27.16 -19.55 -9.76
N LYS A 291 26.17 -19.73 -8.86
CA LYS A 291 24.89 -20.35 -9.22
C LYS A 291 24.12 -19.53 -10.26
N VAL A 292 24.14 -18.19 -10.15
CA VAL A 292 23.52 -17.28 -11.12
C VAL A 292 24.22 -17.39 -12.47
N MET A 293 25.56 -17.34 -12.49
CA MET A 293 26.36 -17.39 -13.71
C MET A 293 26.26 -18.74 -14.43
N LYS A 294 26.30 -19.85 -13.69
CA LYS A 294 26.08 -21.21 -14.23
C LYS A 294 24.73 -21.32 -14.92
N LYS A 295 23.66 -20.80 -14.30
CA LYS A 295 22.31 -20.83 -14.91
C LYS A 295 22.19 -19.88 -16.10
N ASN A 296 22.97 -18.80 -16.13
CA ASN A 296 22.98 -17.81 -17.20
C ASN A 296 23.99 -18.10 -18.33
N ASN A 297 24.70 -19.24 -18.27
CA ASN A 297 25.75 -19.61 -19.22
C ASN A 297 26.82 -18.51 -19.42
N GLN A 298 27.20 -17.82 -18.33
CA GLN A 298 28.27 -16.81 -18.36
C GLN A 298 29.59 -17.39 -17.84
N PRO A 299 30.77 -16.95 -18.35
CA PRO A 299 32.07 -17.48 -17.95
C PRO A 299 32.35 -17.17 -16.47
N ASN A 300 32.63 -18.21 -15.67
CA ASN A 300 32.80 -18.10 -14.21
C ASN A 300 34.15 -17.48 -13.78
N GLU A 301 35.17 -17.53 -14.63
CA GLU A 301 36.57 -17.25 -14.26
C GLU A 301 36.78 -15.82 -13.73
N GLU A 302 36.23 -14.80 -14.39
CA GLU A 302 36.47 -13.40 -13.99
C GLU A 302 35.86 -13.04 -12.62
N VAL A 303 34.72 -13.63 -12.25
CA VAL A 303 34.10 -13.35 -10.94
C VAL A 303 34.84 -14.11 -9.84
N LEU A 304 35.32 -15.31 -10.13
CA LEU A 304 36.21 -16.08 -9.26
C LEU A 304 37.48 -15.29 -8.95
N ASP A 305 38.07 -14.66 -9.96
CA ASP A 305 39.27 -13.82 -9.85
C ASP A 305 39.04 -12.58 -8.99
N ILE A 306 37.88 -11.92 -9.10
CA ILE A 306 37.57 -10.76 -8.26
C ILE A 306 37.48 -11.18 -6.78
N PHE A 307 36.81 -12.29 -6.46
CA PHE A 307 36.67 -12.75 -5.07
C PHE A 307 37.99 -13.33 -4.51
N THR A 308 38.78 -14.05 -5.32
CA THR A 308 40.09 -14.58 -4.90
C THR A 308 41.12 -13.48 -4.68
N ASN A 309 41.20 -12.49 -5.58
CA ASN A 309 42.04 -11.30 -5.39
C ASN A 309 41.64 -10.51 -4.12
N MET A 310 40.36 -10.50 -3.77
CA MET A 310 39.88 -9.86 -2.53
C MET A 310 40.27 -10.64 -1.27
N GLU A 311 40.18 -11.97 -1.32
CA GLU A 311 40.60 -12.86 -0.23
C GLU A 311 42.12 -12.78 -0.02
N GLU A 312 42.90 -12.77 -1.10
CA GLU A 312 44.34 -12.51 -1.08
C GLU A 312 44.69 -11.14 -0.51
N ASN A 313 44.00 -10.07 -0.94
CA ASN A 313 44.25 -8.72 -0.41
C ASN A 313 43.90 -8.61 1.07
N ARG A 314 42.89 -9.36 1.54
CA ARG A 314 42.54 -9.42 2.97
C ARG A 314 43.60 -10.16 3.77
N ILE A 315 44.09 -11.30 3.27
CA ILE A 315 45.17 -12.07 3.89
C ILE A 315 46.45 -11.24 3.93
N LYS A 316 46.83 -10.58 2.83
CA LYS A 316 47.98 -9.65 2.75
C LYS A 316 47.85 -8.47 3.72
N ASN A 317 46.66 -7.92 3.89
CA ASN A 317 46.39 -6.83 4.85
C ASN A 317 46.33 -7.30 6.31
N SER A 318 46.01 -8.57 6.57
CA SER A 318 46.06 -9.17 7.92
C SER A 318 47.49 -9.57 8.32
N LEU A 319 48.32 -9.95 7.35
CA LEU A 319 49.73 -10.31 7.55
C LEU A 319 50.64 -9.08 7.63
N ARG A 320 50.33 -8.00 6.90
CA ARG A 320 50.94 -6.68 7.10
C ARG A 320 50.28 -6.00 8.30
N GLY A 321 50.76 -6.31 9.50
CA GLY A 321 50.41 -5.57 10.72
C GLY A 321 50.53 -4.06 10.50
N ASN A 322 49.37 -3.38 10.45
CA ASN A 322 49.14 -1.96 10.69
C ASN A 322 50.30 -0.99 10.40
N THR A 323 50.45 -0.49 9.17
CA THR A 323 51.13 0.81 8.89
C THR A 323 50.94 1.23 7.44
N ARG A 324 49.75 1.73 7.13
CA ARG A 324 49.50 2.83 6.20
C ARG A 324 48.02 3.15 6.35
N GLY A 325 47.74 4.20 7.11
CA GLY A 325 46.42 4.79 7.18
C GLY A 325 46.02 5.22 5.79
N VAL A 326 45.33 4.35 5.07
CA VAL A 326 44.42 4.79 4.01
C VAL A 326 43.37 5.58 4.77
N VAL A 327 43.55 6.90 4.79
CA VAL A 327 42.50 7.83 5.19
C VAL A 327 41.36 7.59 4.22
N LEU A 328 40.50 6.64 4.53
CA LEU A 328 39.17 6.57 3.95
C LEU A 328 38.59 7.98 4.18
N PRO A 329 38.15 8.70 3.13
CA PRO A 329 37.56 10.01 3.33
C PRO A 329 36.49 9.83 4.39
N LYS A 330 36.62 10.60 5.49
CA LYS A 330 35.71 10.57 6.63
C LYS A 330 34.32 10.77 6.03
N LYS A 331 33.55 9.69 5.84
CA LYS A 331 32.16 9.78 5.37
C LYS A 331 31.49 10.63 6.42
N ARG A 332 31.25 11.91 6.10
CA ARG A 332 30.43 12.77 6.97
C ARG A 332 29.10 12.04 7.06
N ASN A 333 28.72 11.63 8.25
CA ASN A 333 27.42 11.03 8.49
C ASN A 333 26.41 12.16 8.33
N HIS A 334 25.96 12.37 7.10
CA HIS A 334 24.92 13.34 6.80
C HIS A 334 23.63 12.87 7.46
N THR A 335 23.11 13.70 8.37
CA THR A 335 21.89 13.41 9.13
C THR A 335 20.68 14.02 8.43
N PHE A 336 19.47 13.65 8.87
CA PHE A 336 18.22 14.17 8.33
C PHE A 336 18.13 15.71 8.35
N ILE A 337 18.81 16.35 9.29
CA ILE A 337 18.85 17.81 9.45
C ILE A 337 19.53 18.47 8.23
N ASP A 338 20.46 17.78 7.58
CA ASP A 338 21.15 18.31 6.40
C ASP A 338 20.22 18.52 5.19
N LEU A 339 19.06 17.85 5.15
CA LEU A 339 18.04 18.08 4.11
C LEU A 339 17.35 19.44 4.23
N PHE A 340 17.32 20.02 5.43
CA PHE A 340 16.66 21.30 5.71
C PHE A 340 17.65 22.47 5.84
N LYS A 341 18.96 22.23 5.64
CA LYS A 341 19.98 23.28 5.78
C LYS A 341 19.94 24.33 4.68
N THR A 342 19.68 23.93 3.44
CA THR A 342 19.59 24.85 2.30
C THR A 342 18.12 25.03 1.93
N SER A 343 17.64 26.28 1.83
CA SER A 343 16.24 26.59 1.54
C SER A 343 15.72 25.93 0.25
N TRP A 344 16.59 25.77 -0.76
CA TRP A 344 16.25 25.09 -2.01
C TRP A 344 16.01 23.58 -1.80
N LEU A 345 16.92 22.90 -1.09
CA LEU A 345 16.75 21.48 -0.78
C LEU A 345 15.57 21.25 0.18
N ALA A 346 15.32 22.17 1.11
CA ALA A 346 14.16 22.13 1.98
C ALA A 346 12.86 22.25 1.17
N LEU A 347 12.79 23.16 0.19
CA LEU A 347 11.64 23.31 -0.71
C LEU A 347 11.40 22.03 -1.53
N ILE A 348 12.46 21.46 -2.11
CA ILE A 348 12.39 20.18 -2.84
C ILE A 348 11.88 19.07 -1.92
N THR A 349 12.45 18.95 -0.72
CA THR A 349 12.11 17.90 0.24
C THR A 349 10.65 18.04 0.70
N LEU A 350 10.20 19.25 1.03
CA LEU A 350 8.82 19.53 1.43
C LEU A 350 7.83 19.23 0.30
N ASN A 351 8.15 19.62 -0.93
CA ASN A 351 7.33 19.35 -2.10
C ASN A 351 7.18 17.84 -2.33
N ILE A 352 8.29 17.09 -2.35
CA ILE A 352 8.28 15.63 -2.47
C ILE A 352 7.47 15.01 -1.33
N CYS A 353 7.69 15.43 -0.08
CA CYS A 353 6.95 14.91 1.07
C CYS A 353 5.45 15.16 0.97
N PHE A 354 5.04 16.35 0.52
CA PHE A 354 3.64 16.69 0.29
C PHE A 354 3.03 15.83 -0.82
N THR A 355 3.72 15.67 -1.96
CA THR A 355 3.25 14.80 -3.04
C THR A 355 3.10 13.34 -2.58
N TRP A 356 4.06 12.80 -1.83
CA TRP A 356 3.97 11.43 -1.29
C TRP A 356 2.77 11.24 -0.36
N MET A 357 2.51 12.22 0.50
CA MET A 357 1.36 12.23 1.39
C MET A 357 0.05 12.21 0.60
N VAL A 358 -0.09 13.09 -0.40
CA VAL A 358 -1.28 13.20 -1.25
C VAL A 358 -1.47 11.93 -2.10
N CYS A 359 -0.40 11.39 -2.68
CA CYS A 359 -0.47 10.14 -3.46
C CYS A 359 -1.03 8.99 -2.64
N SER A 360 -0.49 8.78 -1.44
CA SER A 360 -0.93 7.72 -0.53
C SER A 360 -2.37 7.93 -0.07
N MET A 361 -2.71 9.15 0.32
CA MET A 361 -4.04 9.51 0.80
C MET A 361 -5.12 9.27 -0.26
N LEU A 362 -4.90 9.73 -1.49
CA LEU A 362 -5.84 9.52 -2.59
C LEU A 362 -5.87 8.05 -3.04
N TYR A 363 -4.73 7.36 -3.09
CA TYR A 363 -4.66 5.95 -3.50
C TYR A 363 -5.48 5.05 -2.55
N TYR A 364 -5.25 5.15 -1.24
CA TYR A 364 -5.98 4.35 -0.26
C TYR A 364 -7.41 4.86 -0.04
N GLY A 365 -7.63 6.18 -0.11
CA GLY A 365 -8.97 6.77 -0.01
C GLY A 365 -9.91 6.30 -1.11
N VAL A 366 -9.47 6.31 -2.37
CA VAL A 366 -10.26 5.79 -3.50
C VAL A 366 -10.50 4.28 -3.38
N THR A 367 -9.49 3.52 -2.97
CA THR A 367 -9.62 2.07 -2.75
C THR A 367 -10.65 1.76 -1.66
N LEU A 368 -10.63 2.46 -0.53
CA LEU A 368 -11.61 2.27 0.54
C LEU A 368 -13.02 2.71 0.11
N ASN A 369 -13.12 3.81 -0.63
CA ASN A 369 -14.40 4.31 -1.13
C ASN A 369 -15.08 3.37 -2.14
N SER A 370 -14.32 2.49 -2.81
CA SER A 370 -14.85 1.57 -3.83
C SER A 370 -15.92 0.60 -3.32
N LEU A 371 -15.95 0.35 -2.01
CA LEU A 371 -16.93 -0.51 -1.35
C LEU A 371 -18.29 0.16 -1.15
N ASP A 372 -18.27 1.48 -0.93
CA ASP A 372 -19.45 2.31 -0.66
C ASP A 372 -19.98 2.98 -1.96
N MET A 373 -19.28 2.80 -3.09
CA MET A 373 -19.82 3.15 -4.41
C MET A 373 -21.07 2.32 -4.70
N ALA A 374 -22.02 2.91 -5.43
CA ALA A 374 -23.21 2.20 -5.84
C ALA A 374 -22.86 0.96 -6.70
N GLY A 375 -23.85 0.10 -6.95
CA GLY A 375 -23.65 -1.16 -7.69
C GLY A 375 -23.04 -2.27 -6.83
N ASN A 376 -22.35 -3.21 -7.47
CA ASN A 376 -21.81 -4.38 -6.78
C ASN A 376 -20.39 -4.11 -6.24
N ARG A 377 -20.24 -4.12 -4.91
CA ARG A 377 -18.97 -3.92 -4.19
C ARG A 377 -17.82 -4.79 -4.72
N TYR A 378 -18.09 -6.04 -5.08
CA TYR A 378 -17.05 -6.97 -5.55
C TYR A 378 -16.54 -6.58 -6.94
N ILE A 379 -17.45 -6.17 -7.83
CA ILE A 379 -17.12 -5.70 -9.18
C ILE A 379 -16.36 -4.37 -9.10
N ASN A 380 -16.80 -3.44 -8.25
CA ASN A 380 -16.15 -2.15 -8.08
C ASN A 380 -14.69 -2.31 -7.62
N VAL A 381 -14.45 -3.13 -6.59
CA VAL A 381 -13.09 -3.44 -6.13
C VAL A 381 -12.29 -4.13 -7.23
N PHE A 382 -12.87 -5.11 -7.94
CA PHE A 382 -12.18 -5.80 -9.03
C PHE A 382 -11.72 -4.82 -10.13
N ILE A 383 -12.58 -3.90 -10.57
CA ILE A 383 -12.24 -2.91 -11.60
C ILE A 383 -11.16 -1.93 -11.09
N ILE A 384 -11.28 -1.46 -9.85
CA ILE A 384 -10.30 -0.59 -9.18
C ILE A 384 -8.93 -1.26 -9.07
N MET A 385 -8.88 -2.58 -8.86
CA MET A 385 -7.62 -3.33 -8.82
C MET A 385 -7.08 -3.64 -10.22
N ALA A 386 -7.97 -3.91 -11.19
CA ALA A 386 -7.61 -4.22 -12.57
C ALA A 386 -7.06 -3.01 -13.34
N ILE A 387 -7.55 -1.80 -13.07
CA ILE A 387 -7.11 -0.57 -13.77
C ILE A 387 -5.66 -0.16 -13.43
N GLU A 388 -5.08 -0.73 -12.37
CA GLU A 388 -3.69 -0.46 -12.01
C GLU A 388 -2.69 -1.05 -13.03
N PHE A 389 -2.99 -2.22 -13.63
CA PHE A 389 -2.15 -2.84 -14.65
C PHE A 389 -1.92 -1.95 -15.89
N PRO A 390 -2.96 -1.43 -16.57
CA PRO A 390 -2.76 -0.50 -17.68
C PRO A 390 -2.12 0.81 -17.20
N SER A 391 -2.35 1.23 -15.96
CA SER A 391 -1.67 2.40 -15.38
C SER A 391 -0.16 2.21 -15.28
N PHE A 392 0.31 1.07 -14.79
CA PHE A 392 1.74 0.77 -14.71
C PHE A 392 2.39 0.68 -16.10
N TYR A 393 1.71 0.07 -17.07
CA TYR A 393 2.19 0.02 -18.46
C TYR A 393 2.25 1.41 -19.10
N CYS A 394 1.22 2.24 -18.92
CA CYS A 394 1.19 3.62 -19.39
C CYS A 394 2.30 4.46 -18.73
N THR A 395 2.51 4.27 -17.43
CA THR A 395 3.58 4.92 -16.68
C THR A 395 4.95 4.59 -17.26
N TYR A 396 5.23 3.30 -17.48
CA TYR A 396 6.47 2.87 -18.12
C TYR A 396 6.67 3.53 -19.48
N TYR A 397 5.64 3.52 -20.34
CA TYR A 397 5.72 4.13 -21.67
C TYR A 397 5.99 5.64 -21.60
N LEU A 398 5.24 6.38 -20.77
CA LEU A 398 5.41 7.82 -20.63
C LEU A 398 6.78 8.19 -20.03
N PHE A 399 7.33 7.37 -19.14
CA PHE A 399 8.65 7.59 -18.56
C PHE A 399 9.78 7.41 -19.58
N THR A 400 9.63 6.46 -20.52
CA THR A 400 10.62 6.34 -21.60
C THR A 400 10.61 7.55 -22.54
N ARG A 401 9.44 8.14 -22.80
CA ARG A 401 9.28 9.24 -23.77
C ARG A 401 9.50 10.64 -23.19
N PHE A 402 8.91 10.95 -22.04
CA PHE A 402 8.95 12.29 -21.43
C PHE A 402 9.87 12.37 -20.21
N ASP A 403 10.15 13.58 -19.73
CA ASP A 403 10.87 13.82 -18.47
C ASP A 403 10.01 13.40 -17.29
N HIS A 404 10.57 12.70 -16.31
CA HIS A 404 9.81 12.04 -15.24
C HIS A 404 8.83 12.95 -14.48
N ARG A 405 9.09 14.28 -14.36
CA ARG A 405 8.15 15.22 -13.71
C ARG A 405 6.83 15.40 -14.48
N LYS A 406 6.85 15.45 -15.82
CA LYS A 406 5.67 15.78 -16.64
C LYS A 406 4.60 14.67 -16.58
N PRO A 407 4.94 13.37 -16.73
CA PRO A 407 3.99 12.28 -16.53
C PRO A 407 3.41 12.25 -15.12
N ILE A 408 4.21 12.54 -14.08
CA ILE A 408 3.70 12.55 -12.70
C ILE A 408 2.67 13.68 -12.52
N THR A 409 2.98 14.89 -12.99
CA THR A 409 2.02 16.00 -12.97
C THR A 409 0.75 15.65 -13.76
N PHE A 410 0.89 15.08 -14.95
CA PHE A 410 -0.25 14.63 -15.75
C PHE A 410 -1.13 13.65 -14.98
N PHE A 411 -0.53 12.60 -14.40
CA PHE A 411 -1.27 11.59 -13.64
C PHE A 411 -1.97 12.15 -12.39
N LEU A 412 -1.31 13.04 -11.65
CA LEU A 412 -1.89 13.68 -10.46
C LEU A 412 -3.05 14.62 -10.81
N VAL A 413 -2.87 15.50 -11.79
CA VAL A 413 -3.91 16.43 -12.24
C VAL A 413 -5.07 15.66 -12.88
N PHE A 414 -4.78 14.67 -13.73
CA PHE A 414 -5.79 13.80 -14.31
C PHE A 414 -6.58 13.07 -13.22
N SER A 415 -5.91 12.49 -12.23
CA SER A 415 -6.57 11.84 -11.11
C SER A 415 -7.49 12.78 -10.35
N GLY A 416 -7.02 13.99 -10.05
CA GLY A 416 -7.75 14.96 -9.26
C GLY A 416 -8.97 15.52 -9.96
N LEU A 417 -8.84 15.87 -11.24
CA LEU A 417 -9.94 16.34 -12.06
C LEU A 417 -11.04 15.29 -12.20
N ASN A 418 -10.68 14.01 -12.38
CA ASN A 418 -11.66 12.92 -12.44
C ASN A 418 -12.39 12.71 -11.10
N CYS A 419 -11.70 12.80 -9.96
CA CYS A 419 -12.32 12.68 -8.64
C CYS A 419 -13.24 13.87 -8.31
N ILE A 420 -12.91 15.07 -8.76
CA ILE A 420 -13.78 16.25 -8.63
C ILE A 420 -14.98 16.11 -9.57
N ALA A 421 -14.73 15.73 -10.83
CA ALA A 421 -15.78 15.56 -11.83
C ALA A 421 -16.81 14.50 -11.42
N SER A 422 -16.40 13.42 -10.75
CA SER A 422 -17.33 12.38 -10.29
C SER A 422 -18.41 12.90 -9.33
N ASN A 423 -18.16 14.02 -8.64
CA ASN A 423 -19.13 14.63 -7.73
C ASN A 423 -20.23 15.44 -8.42
N PHE A 424 -19.95 15.99 -9.61
CA PHE A 424 -20.88 16.86 -10.33
C PHE A 424 -21.82 16.10 -11.27
N VAL A 425 -21.65 14.79 -11.38
CA VAL A 425 -22.49 13.93 -12.22
C VAL A 425 -23.82 13.70 -11.54
N THR A 426 -24.90 14.06 -12.21
CA THR A 426 -26.27 13.88 -11.73
C THR A 426 -26.60 12.41 -11.52
N LYS A 427 -27.45 12.11 -10.53
CA LYS A 427 -27.85 10.76 -10.08
C LYS A 427 -28.51 9.87 -11.15
N GLY A 428 -28.65 10.34 -12.40
CA GLY A 428 -29.35 9.63 -13.47
C GLY A 428 -28.58 8.46 -14.08
N SER A 429 -27.26 8.39 -13.94
CA SER A 429 -26.45 7.25 -14.43
C SER A 429 -25.50 6.74 -13.35
N PHE A 430 -25.71 5.49 -12.93
CA PHE A 430 -24.89 4.81 -11.93
C PHE A 430 -23.43 4.59 -12.41
N TRP A 431 -23.24 4.27 -13.69
CA TRP A 431 -21.93 3.87 -14.22
C TRP A 431 -20.97 5.04 -14.43
N PHE A 432 -21.49 6.23 -14.69
CA PHE A 432 -20.66 7.38 -15.08
C PHE A 432 -19.75 7.88 -13.93
N PRO A 433 -20.23 8.06 -12.68
CA PRO A 433 -19.36 8.38 -11.54
C PRO A 433 -18.32 7.28 -11.28
N VAL A 434 -18.70 5.99 -11.41
CA VAL A 434 -17.78 4.87 -11.20
C VAL A 434 -16.64 4.90 -12.22
N ILE A 435 -16.95 5.11 -13.51
CA ILE A 435 -15.93 5.23 -14.57
C ILE A 435 -14.96 6.38 -14.26
N LEU A 436 -15.46 7.54 -13.83
CA LEU A 436 -14.61 8.67 -13.47
C LEU A 436 -13.71 8.34 -12.29
N VAL A 437 -14.21 7.69 -11.24
CA VAL A 437 -13.35 7.29 -10.11
C VAL A 437 -12.34 6.22 -10.52
N VAL A 438 -12.68 5.31 -11.43
CA VAL A 438 -11.75 4.32 -12.01
C VAL A 438 -10.66 5.01 -12.82
N LEU A 439 -10.98 6.03 -13.61
CA LEU A 439 -9.99 6.88 -14.29
C LEU A 439 -9.15 7.68 -13.30
N GLY A 440 -9.74 8.14 -12.19
CA GLY A 440 -9.03 8.69 -11.05
C GLY A 440 -8.00 7.72 -10.51
N LYS A 441 -8.43 6.49 -10.23
CA LYS A 441 -7.59 5.39 -9.74
C LYS A 441 -6.45 5.06 -10.71
N PHE A 442 -6.71 5.08 -12.02
CA PHE A 442 -5.69 4.95 -13.06
C PHE A 442 -4.59 6.02 -12.91
N GLY A 443 -4.98 7.29 -12.76
CA GLY A 443 -4.03 8.39 -12.59
C GLY A 443 -3.19 8.23 -11.32
N ILE A 444 -3.83 8.05 -10.16
CA ILE A 444 -3.10 7.99 -8.89
C ILE A 444 -2.17 6.79 -8.78
N SER A 445 -2.52 5.64 -9.37
CA SER A 445 -1.67 4.44 -9.34
C SER A 445 -0.38 4.66 -10.14
N GLY A 446 -0.48 5.38 -11.26
CA GLY A 446 0.67 5.77 -12.09
C GLY A 446 1.55 6.78 -11.37
N ALA A 447 0.94 7.82 -10.78
CA ALA A 447 1.65 8.81 -9.97
C ALA A 447 2.37 8.19 -8.76
N PHE A 448 1.70 7.28 -8.05
CA PHE A 448 2.26 6.67 -6.84
C PHE A 448 3.40 5.70 -7.14
N THR A 449 3.38 5.01 -8.28
CA THR A 449 4.53 4.18 -8.71
C THR A 449 5.71 5.03 -9.17
N SER A 450 5.40 6.11 -9.87
CA SER A 450 6.36 7.04 -10.46
C SER A 450 7.16 7.84 -9.43
N ILE A 451 6.52 8.22 -8.32
CA ILE A 451 7.14 9.08 -7.30
C ILE A 451 8.33 8.41 -6.60
N PHE A 452 8.34 7.07 -6.49
CA PHE A 452 9.48 6.31 -5.98
C PHE A 452 10.73 6.56 -6.82
N LEU A 453 10.58 6.57 -8.15
CA LEU A 453 11.69 6.79 -9.08
C LEU A 453 12.16 8.24 -9.04
N LEU A 454 11.24 9.20 -9.15
CA LEU A 454 11.59 10.62 -9.12
C LEU A 454 12.33 10.99 -7.83
N SER A 455 11.86 10.51 -6.68
CA SER A 455 12.50 10.79 -5.39
C SER A 455 13.91 10.22 -5.32
N ALA A 456 14.14 9.03 -5.89
CA ALA A 456 15.48 8.43 -5.95
C ALA A 456 16.44 9.17 -6.88
N GLU A 457 15.93 9.89 -7.89
CA GLU A 457 16.74 10.67 -8.83
C GLU A 457 17.07 12.07 -8.33
N ILE A 458 16.12 12.75 -7.68
CA ILE A 458 16.29 14.12 -7.20
C ILE A 458 17.22 14.17 -5.99
N PHE A 459 17.07 13.24 -5.03
CA PHE A 459 17.89 13.30 -3.82
C PHE A 459 19.35 12.91 -4.10
N PRO A 460 20.32 13.75 -3.65
CA PRO A 460 21.73 13.47 -3.86
C PRO A 460 22.17 12.24 -3.09
N THR A 461 23.10 11.47 -3.65
CA THR A 461 23.47 10.14 -3.14
C THR A 461 23.84 10.12 -1.65
N VAL A 462 24.45 11.19 -1.14
CA VAL A 462 24.85 11.35 0.27
C VAL A 462 23.68 11.38 1.26
N VAL A 463 22.50 11.87 0.85
CA VAL A 463 21.30 11.98 1.70
C VAL A 463 20.07 11.28 1.10
N ARG A 464 20.22 10.56 -0.02
CA ARG A 464 19.13 9.91 -0.75
C ARG A 464 18.30 8.98 0.11
N THR A 465 18.94 8.12 0.88
CA THR A 465 18.26 7.18 1.78
C THR A 465 17.46 7.94 2.85
N ASN A 466 18.01 9.03 3.38
CA ASN A 466 17.35 9.86 4.39
C ASN A 466 16.14 10.60 3.80
N GLY A 467 16.29 11.20 2.62
CA GLY A 467 15.21 11.92 1.91
C GLY A 467 14.06 10.99 1.50
N LEU A 468 14.38 9.82 0.93
CA LEU A 468 13.40 8.77 0.63
C LEU A 468 12.71 8.27 1.91
N GLY A 469 13.44 8.15 3.02
CA GLY A 469 12.90 7.79 4.32
C GLY A 469 11.83 8.77 4.79
N ILE A 470 12.13 10.07 4.84
CA ILE A 470 11.17 11.11 5.25
C ILE A 470 9.96 11.16 4.30
N ALA A 471 10.18 11.11 2.99
CA ALA A 471 9.11 11.10 2.01
C ALA A 471 8.20 9.86 2.14
N SER A 472 8.78 8.70 2.47
CA SER A 472 8.00 7.50 2.77
C SER A 472 7.18 7.67 4.05
N LEU A 473 7.75 8.27 5.11
CA LEU A 473 7.02 8.56 6.35
C LEU A 473 5.81 9.47 6.10
N SER A 474 5.96 10.53 5.30
CA SER A 474 4.86 11.43 4.97
C SER A 474 3.75 10.72 4.18
N SER A 475 4.09 9.76 3.33
CA SER A 475 3.12 8.91 2.64
C SER A 475 2.26 8.10 3.63
N ARG A 476 2.84 7.60 4.72
CA ARG A 476 2.09 6.83 5.72
C ARG A 476 1.12 7.70 6.50
N ILE A 477 1.50 8.94 6.82
CA ILE A 477 0.60 9.93 7.42
C ILE A 477 -0.62 10.15 6.51
N GLY A 478 -0.42 10.26 5.20
CA GLY A 478 -1.52 10.36 4.23
C GLY A 478 -2.43 9.13 4.21
N GLY A 479 -1.89 7.93 4.40
CA GLY A 479 -2.70 6.71 4.51
C GLY A 479 -3.53 6.67 5.80
N ILE A 480 -2.96 7.12 6.92
CA ILE A 480 -3.64 7.19 8.24
C ILE A 480 -4.80 8.21 8.20
N SER A 481 -4.66 9.32 7.48
CA SER A 481 -5.70 10.35 7.37
C SER A 481 -6.83 9.99 6.40
N ALA A 482 -6.62 9.11 5.42
CA ALA A 482 -7.61 8.81 4.38
C ALA A 482 -8.95 8.26 4.92
N PRO A 483 -9.00 7.29 5.87
CA PRO A 483 -10.25 6.82 6.48
C PRO A 483 -11.08 7.91 7.18
N PHE A 484 -10.40 8.85 7.85
CA PHE A 484 -11.05 9.97 8.51
C PHE A 484 -11.60 10.97 7.49
N LEU A 485 -10.88 11.22 6.40
CA LEU A 485 -11.38 12.06 5.31
C LEU A 485 -12.63 11.45 4.65
N LEU A 486 -12.66 10.13 4.48
CA LEU A 486 -13.86 9.44 3.98
C LEU A 486 -15.04 9.53 4.94
N GLN A 487 -14.81 9.63 6.25
CA GLN A 487 -15.87 9.79 7.23
C GLN A 487 -16.66 11.10 7.05
N LEU A 488 -16.05 12.14 6.45
CA LEU A 488 -16.76 13.39 6.12
C LEU A 488 -17.91 13.18 5.12
N SER A 489 -17.95 12.05 4.40
CA SER A 489 -19.08 11.66 3.54
C SER A 489 -20.42 11.62 4.27
N TYR A 490 -20.40 11.39 5.59
CA TYR A 490 -21.59 11.39 6.43
C TYR A 490 -22.28 12.75 6.45
N TYR A 491 -21.50 13.82 6.61
CA TYR A 491 -22.04 15.18 6.59
C TYR A 491 -22.31 15.65 5.16
N VAL A 492 -21.35 15.39 4.26
CA VAL A 492 -21.40 15.86 2.88
C VAL A 492 -20.77 14.83 1.94
N LYS A 493 -21.61 14.10 1.18
CA LYS A 493 -21.16 12.99 0.31
C LYS A 493 -20.09 13.37 -0.71
N TRP A 494 -20.15 14.56 -1.30
CA TRP A 494 -19.21 15.01 -2.34
C TRP A 494 -17.86 15.48 -1.78
N LEU A 495 -17.78 15.76 -0.48
CA LEU A 495 -16.64 16.44 0.13
C LEU A 495 -15.34 15.62 0.11
N PRO A 496 -15.31 14.31 0.43
CA PRO A 496 -14.05 13.56 0.50
C PRO A 496 -13.31 13.49 -0.84
N LEU A 497 -14.03 13.15 -1.92
CA LEU A 497 -13.43 13.06 -3.27
C LEU A 497 -12.98 14.43 -3.80
N SER A 498 -13.70 15.50 -3.46
CA SER A 498 -13.29 16.86 -3.81
C SER A 498 -12.01 17.29 -3.07
N ILE A 499 -11.88 16.96 -1.78
CA ILE A 499 -10.65 17.25 -1.01
C ILE A 499 -9.47 16.47 -1.59
N PHE A 500 -9.63 15.16 -1.85
CA PHE A 500 -8.55 14.39 -2.45
C PHE A 500 -8.17 14.92 -3.84
N GLY A 501 -9.18 15.28 -4.64
CA GLY A 501 -8.96 15.83 -5.97
C GLY A 501 -8.24 17.17 -5.96
N LEU A 502 -8.67 18.11 -5.12
CA LEU A 502 -8.03 19.43 -5.00
C LEU A 502 -6.58 19.31 -4.54
N LEU A 503 -6.31 18.50 -3.51
CA LEU A 503 -4.96 18.28 -3.01
C LEU A 503 -4.05 17.63 -4.07
N SER A 504 -4.58 16.69 -4.87
CA SER A 504 -3.82 16.08 -5.97
C SER A 504 -3.49 17.04 -7.11
N VAL A 505 -4.41 17.94 -7.48
CA VAL A 505 -4.12 19.01 -8.46
C VAL A 505 -3.05 19.96 -7.93
N ILE A 506 -3.16 20.41 -6.68
CA ILE A 506 -2.15 21.26 -6.05
C ILE A 506 -0.79 20.55 -6.02
N ALA A 507 -0.75 19.29 -5.60
CA ALA A 507 0.49 18.50 -5.57
C ALA A 507 1.10 18.33 -6.96
N GLY A 508 0.28 18.09 -7.99
CA GLY A 508 0.75 17.96 -9.38
C GLY A 508 1.33 19.26 -9.94
N LEU A 509 0.71 20.41 -9.63
CA LEU A 509 1.20 21.73 -10.04
C LEU A 509 2.49 22.12 -9.30
N LEU A 510 2.57 21.87 -7.99
CA LEU A 510 3.79 22.10 -7.21
C LEU A 510 4.96 21.28 -7.75
N LEU A 511 4.70 20.09 -8.28
CA LEU A 511 5.72 19.21 -8.85
C LEU A 511 6.44 19.82 -10.07
N LEU A 512 5.80 20.74 -10.80
CA LEU A 512 6.42 21.45 -11.93
C LEU A 512 7.56 22.39 -11.49
N LEU A 513 7.57 22.81 -10.22
CA LEU A 513 8.65 23.62 -9.64
C LEU A 513 9.94 22.81 -9.41
N LEU A 514 9.88 21.48 -9.50
CA LEU A 514 11.06 20.63 -9.36
C LEU A 514 11.94 20.66 -10.62
N PRO A 515 13.26 20.54 -10.47
CA PRO A 515 14.20 20.50 -11.58
C PRO A 515 14.02 19.24 -12.45
N ASP A 516 14.35 19.34 -13.74
CA ASP A 516 14.32 18.20 -14.66
C ASP A 516 15.42 17.18 -14.32
N THR A 517 15.05 15.89 -14.23
CA THR A 517 15.99 14.79 -13.93
C THR A 517 16.47 14.01 -15.15
N LYS A 518 15.72 14.05 -16.27
CA LYS A 518 16.05 13.24 -17.46
C LYS A 518 17.32 13.76 -18.14
N HIS A 519 18.18 12.84 -18.58
CA HIS A 519 19.47 13.11 -19.23
C HIS A 519 20.52 13.86 -18.37
N ARG A 520 20.28 14.04 -17.06
CA ARG A 520 21.27 14.57 -16.13
C ARG A 520 21.91 13.46 -15.31
N ASN A 521 23.19 13.61 -15.01
CA ASN A 521 23.86 12.70 -14.07
C ASN A 521 23.24 12.85 -12.68
N LEU A 522 23.06 11.74 -11.98
CA LEU A 522 22.53 11.72 -10.61
C LEU A 522 23.40 12.61 -9.72
N PRO A 523 22.82 13.53 -8.92
CA PRO A 523 23.60 14.42 -8.08
C PRO A 523 24.32 13.59 -7.01
N GLU A 524 25.65 13.66 -7.00
CA GLU A 524 26.45 12.96 -5.98
C GLU A 524 26.55 13.82 -4.71
N THR A 525 26.66 15.14 -4.86
CA THR A 525 26.81 16.13 -3.77
C THR A 525 25.70 17.19 -3.73
N PHE A 526 25.65 17.99 -2.66
CA PHE A 526 24.74 19.14 -2.54
C PHE A 526 25.03 20.21 -3.61
N GLU A 527 26.31 20.45 -3.91
CA GLU A 527 26.75 21.43 -4.90
C GLU A 527 26.30 21.06 -6.31
N ASP A 528 26.19 19.76 -6.63
CA ASP A 528 25.67 19.30 -7.91
C ASP A 528 24.16 19.54 -8.06
N LEU A 529 23.42 19.55 -6.96
CA LEU A 529 22.00 19.90 -6.96
C LEU A 529 21.78 21.41 -7.08
N ASP A 530 22.67 22.23 -6.51
CA ASP A 530 22.60 23.69 -6.65
C ASP A 530 22.86 24.13 -8.10
N LYS A 531 23.67 23.38 -8.87
CA LYS A 531 23.82 23.57 -10.33
C LYS A 531 22.52 23.31 -11.11
N TRP A 532 21.52 22.65 -10.52
CA TRP A 532 20.22 22.45 -11.17
C TRP A 532 19.29 23.66 -11.03
N LYS A 533 19.69 24.68 -10.27
CA LYS A 533 18.95 25.94 -10.12
C LYS A 533 19.05 26.85 -11.35
N SER A 534 20.07 26.66 -12.20
CA SER A 534 20.34 27.46 -13.40
C SER A 534 19.57 26.98 -14.63
#